data_AF-A0A936F0E5-F1
#
_entry.id   AF-A0A936F0E5-F1
#
_cell.length_a   1.000
_cell.length_b   1.000
_cell.length_c   1.000
_cell.angle_alpha   90.00
_cell.angle_beta   90.00
_cell.angle_gamma   90.00
#
_symmetry.space_group_name_H-M   'P 1'
#
loop_
_entity.id
_entity.type
_entity.pdbx_description
1 polymer ?
#
loop_
_entity_poly.entity_id
_entity_poly.type
_entity_poly.pdbx_seq_one_letter_code
_entity_poly.pdbx_strand_id
1 'polypeptide(L)'
;MVAFGFSVPRPAQLRRFGRVFYPAGLRMQKALAEHVSGEDRPDQLVLLEHDPVFTLGRNATPADIHMSDDFLRAQGVSVHRTDRGGEVTYHGPGQIVAYPICNLRGGREDVGRLVRGLEEAMIRTARDFGVVADRLQGAPGIWVDTPRGPEKLGAIGLHLSRWISTHGIAFNVRPNLDHFRWITPCGFTDKGVCSLASLLGEACPTWETAADRLQAHLVELLALDLQPAREPSRSVSALTWRRTAAGPEVLMMLRVPEHGLWWQSVTGMMEPGETPEQTAHRELLEETGLTGMLRPLGLSHSFWVDPAIVRFPDAEPRFNTEVCFSMEVAPDAQVRLEPLEHSQYLWCDLEAAQERMHWEGSKAAVALLRKALAS
;
A
#
# COMPACT_ATOMS: atom_id res chain seq x y z
N MET A 1 -5.87 -17.63 32.87
CA MET A 1 -5.49 -17.41 31.46
C MET A 1 -6.20 -16.16 30.97
N VAL A 2 -5.48 -15.09 30.68
CA VAL A 2 -6.08 -13.92 30.01
C VAL A 2 -6.35 -14.34 28.57
N ALA A 3 -7.62 -14.36 28.15
CA ALA A 3 -7.95 -14.64 26.76
C ALA A 3 -7.45 -13.48 25.89
N PHE A 4 -6.50 -13.75 24.99
CA PHE A 4 -6.05 -12.80 23.98
C PHE A 4 -7.05 -12.82 22.82
N GLY A 5 -7.42 -11.64 22.32
CA GLY A 5 -8.34 -11.54 21.19
C GLY A 5 -9.78 -12.00 21.49
N PHE A 6 -10.55 -12.24 20.43
CA PHE A 6 -11.99 -12.51 20.49
C PHE A 6 -12.30 -14.01 20.49
N SER A 7 -13.41 -14.40 21.13
CA SER A 7 -13.92 -15.78 21.14
C SER A 7 -15.21 -15.97 20.35
N VAL A 8 -15.95 -14.88 20.09
CA VAL A 8 -17.17 -14.90 19.27
C VAL A 8 -16.73 -14.82 17.81
N PRO A 9 -16.95 -15.84 16.95
CA PRO A 9 -16.55 -15.78 15.54
C PRO A 9 -17.35 -14.74 14.74
N ARG A 10 -16.74 -14.19 13.67
CA ARG A 10 -17.41 -13.30 12.71
C ARG A 10 -17.01 -13.68 11.29
N PRO A 11 -17.95 -13.71 10.34
CA PRO A 11 -17.62 -13.81 8.92
C PRO A 11 -16.62 -12.72 8.55
N ALA A 12 -15.59 -13.08 7.79
CA ALA A 12 -14.53 -12.15 7.41
C ALA A 12 -13.98 -12.47 6.01
N GLN A 13 -13.43 -11.47 5.34
CA GLN A 13 -12.73 -11.64 4.07
C GLN A 13 -11.25 -11.26 4.23
N LEU A 14 -10.37 -12.14 3.77
CA LEU A 14 -8.94 -11.88 3.70
C LEU A 14 -8.62 -11.25 2.34
N ARG A 15 -7.86 -10.15 2.35
CA ARG A 15 -7.36 -9.49 1.14
C ARG A 15 -5.86 -9.30 1.25
N ARG A 16 -5.11 -9.91 0.34
CA ARG A 16 -3.65 -9.74 0.25
C ARG A 16 -3.34 -8.89 -0.96
N PHE A 17 -2.84 -7.70 -0.73
CA PHE A 17 -2.31 -6.84 -1.77
C PHE A 17 -0.78 -6.88 -1.71
N GLY A 18 -0.15 -6.55 -2.83
CA GLY A 18 1.27 -6.25 -2.85
C GLY A 18 1.50 -4.84 -2.32
N ARG A 19 2.13 -4.03 -3.17
CA ARG A 19 2.34 -2.62 -2.86
C ARG A 19 1.04 -1.82 -2.99
N VAL A 20 0.80 -0.93 -2.04
CA VAL A 20 -0.33 0.02 -2.07
C VAL A 20 0.20 1.38 -1.67
N PHE A 21 -0.01 2.42 -2.48
CA PHE A 21 0.36 3.78 -2.06
C PHE A 21 -0.48 4.20 -0.84
N TYR A 22 0.13 4.89 0.12
CA TYR A 22 -0.54 5.19 1.39
C TYR A 22 -1.90 5.91 1.23
N PRO A 23 -2.04 6.94 0.37
CA PRO A 23 -3.35 7.56 0.13
C PRO A 23 -4.40 6.61 -0.46
N ALA A 24 -3.99 5.73 -1.39
CA ALA A 24 -4.88 4.70 -1.94
C ALA A 24 -5.30 3.69 -0.85
N GLY A 25 -4.40 3.36 0.07
CA GLY A 25 -4.69 2.57 1.27
C GLY A 25 -5.71 3.23 2.20
N LEU A 26 -5.64 4.54 2.42
CA LEU A 26 -6.63 5.27 3.20
C LEU A 26 -8.03 5.24 2.54
N ARG A 27 -8.10 5.45 1.21
CA ARG A 27 -9.35 5.37 0.44
C ARG A 27 -9.96 3.95 0.53
N MET A 28 -9.13 2.92 0.36
CA MET A 28 -9.49 1.51 0.53
C MET A 28 -10.06 1.24 1.92
N GLN A 29 -9.37 1.66 2.98
CA GLN A 29 -9.83 1.44 4.35
C GLN A 29 -11.19 2.11 4.61
N LYS A 30 -11.39 3.33 4.10
CA LYS A 30 -12.67 4.03 4.21
C LYS A 30 -13.80 3.25 3.52
N ALA A 31 -13.60 2.83 2.27
CA ALA A 31 -14.60 2.07 1.52
C ALA A 31 -14.93 0.72 2.19
N LEU A 32 -13.92 0.02 2.71
CA LEU A 32 -14.11 -1.23 3.45
C LEU A 32 -14.81 -0.99 4.80
N ALA A 33 -14.49 0.08 5.52
CA ALA A 33 -15.16 0.41 6.78
C ALA A 33 -16.64 0.77 6.56
N GLU A 34 -16.95 1.49 5.48
CA GLU A 34 -18.34 1.75 5.06
C GLU A 34 -19.06 0.45 4.72
N HIS A 35 -18.42 -0.48 3.99
CA HIS A 35 -18.98 -1.79 3.71
C HIS A 35 -19.25 -2.60 4.99
N VAL A 36 -18.26 -2.72 5.88
CA VAL A 36 -18.35 -3.45 7.17
C VAL A 36 -19.41 -2.85 8.11
N SER A 37 -19.78 -1.57 7.91
CA SER A 37 -20.84 -0.93 8.69
C SER A 37 -22.24 -1.44 8.37
N GLY A 38 -22.42 -2.09 7.21
CA GLY A 38 -23.69 -2.68 6.81
C GLY A 38 -24.08 -3.90 7.64
N GLU A 39 -25.37 -4.19 7.67
CA GLU A 39 -25.90 -5.40 8.32
C GLU A 39 -25.38 -6.66 7.61
N ASP A 40 -24.98 -7.65 8.40
CA ASP A 40 -24.45 -8.95 7.94
C ASP A 40 -23.28 -8.87 6.95
N ARG A 41 -22.50 -7.77 6.99
CA ARG A 41 -21.29 -7.63 6.17
C ARG A 41 -20.08 -8.24 6.86
N PRO A 42 -19.23 -8.99 6.13
CA PRO A 42 -18.06 -9.63 6.72
C PRO A 42 -17.00 -8.59 7.11
N ASP A 43 -16.35 -8.82 8.25
CA ASP A 43 -15.11 -8.12 8.65
C ASP A 43 -14.05 -8.26 7.54
N GLN A 44 -13.04 -7.39 7.54
CA GLN A 44 -11.98 -7.43 6.52
C GLN A 44 -10.62 -7.52 7.20
N LEU A 45 -9.78 -8.43 6.73
CA LEU A 45 -8.37 -8.47 7.09
C LEU A 45 -7.55 -8.18 5.83
N VAL A 46 -6.97 -6.98 5.78
CA VAL A 46 -6.12 -6.57 4.66
C VAL A 46 -4.66 -6.70 5.03
N LEU A 47 -3.85 -7.38 4.23
CA LEU A 47 -2.40 -7.41 4.32
C LEU A 47 -1.79 -6.74 3.09
N LEU A 48 -0.82 -5.86 3.28
CA LEU A 48 -0.15 -5.12 2.22
C LEU A 48 1.22 -4.62 2.67
N GLU A 49 1.95 -4.00 1.75
CA GLU A 49 3.06 -3.10 2.08
C GLU A 49 2.87 -1.73 1.43
N HIS A 50 3.39 -0.68 2.07
CA HIS A 50 3.37 0.67 1.53
C HIS A 50 4.70 1.03 0.88
N ASP A 51 4.67 1.97 -0.06
CA ASP A 51 5.85 2.77 -0.41
C ASP A 51 6.38 3.54 0.80
N PRO A 52 7.64 4.01 0.78
CA PRO A 52 8.20 4.79 1.88
C PRO A 52 7.32 5.98 2.27
N VAL A 53 6.84 5.97 3.51
CA VAL A 53 5.90 6.96 4.01
C VAL A 53 6.04 7.18 5.51
N PHE A 54 6.04 8.44 5.92
CA PHE A 54 5.80 8.84 7.29
C PHE A 54 4.33 9.18 7.49
N THR A 55 3.76 8.63 8.55
CA THR A 55 2.37 8.93 8.91
C THR A 55 2.37 9.63 10.26
N LEU A 56 1.64 10.74 10.34
CA LEU A 56 1.49 11.56 11.54
C LEU A 56 0.10 11.26 12.13
N GLY A 57 0.07 10.46 13.20
CA GLY A 57 -1.16 10.15 13.95
C GLY A 57 -1.69 11.35 14.73
N ARG A 58 -2.78 11.15 15.47
CA ARG A 58 -3.46 12.23 16.23
C ARG A 58 -2.58 12.97 17.23
N ASN A 59 -1.55 12.31 17.77
CA ASN A 59 -0.65 12.90 18.76
C ASN A 59 0.65 13.43 18.14
N ALA A 60 0.81 13.36 16.81
CA ALA A 60 2.04 13.71 16.13
C ALA A 60 2.10 15.17 15.67
N THR A 61 3.29 15.74 15.74
CA THR A 61 3.61 17.08 15.25
C THR A 61 4.58 17.01 14.06
N PRO A 62 4.64 18.03 13.19
CA PRO A 62 5.62 18.06 12.11
C PRO A 62 7.07 18.06 12.63
N ALA A 63 7.29 18.55 13.86
CA ALA A 63 8.61 18.56 14.50
C ALA A 63 9.11 17.15 14.87
N ASP A 64 8.24 16.14 14.81
CA ASP A 64 8.63 14.74 15.01
C ASP A 64 9.38 14.18 13.79
N ILE A 65 9.44 14.94 12.68
CA ILE A 65 10.17 14.62 11.45
C ILE A 65 11.39 15.57 11.35
N HIS A 66 12.58 14.99 11.28
CA HIS A 66 13.86 15.72 11.39
C HIS A 66 14.46 16.14 10.06
N MET A 67 13.79 15.81 8.96
CA MET A 67 14.26 16.08 7.59
C MET A 67 13.33 17.08 6.90
N SER A 68 13.87 17.87 5.98
CA SER A 68 13.06 18.79 5.17
C SER A 68 12.20 18.05 4.15
N ASP A 69 11.08 18.66 3.76
CA ASP A 69 10.18 18.13 2.72
C ASP A 69 10.93 17.86 1.40
N ASP A 70 11.88 18.73 1.03
CA ASP A 70 12.68 18.56 -0.18
C ASP A 70 13.61 17.36 -0.10
N PHE A 71 14.24 17.12 1.05
CA PHE A 71 15.05 15.93 1.27
C PHE A 71 14.19 14.66 1.18
N LEU A 72 13.04 14.65 1.86
CA LEU A 72 12.13 13.50 1.83
C LEU A 72 11.61 13.22 0.43
N ARG A 73 11.24 14.26 -0.33
CA ARG A 73 10.82 14.14 -1.73
C ARG A 73 11.93 13.54 -2.60
N ALA A 74 13.17 13.97 -2.41
CA ALA A 74 14.33 13.42 -3.12
C ALA A 74 14.61 11.95 -2.75
N GLN A 75 14.32 11.55 -1.50
CA GLN A 75 14.41 10.16 -1.04
C GLN A 75 13.18 9.31 -1.41
N GLY A 76 12.15 9.90 -2.04
CA GLY A 76 10.91 9.21 -2.35
C GLY A 76 10.07 8.84 -1.12
N VAL A 77 10.23 9.57 -0.01
CA VAL A 77 9.44 9.39 1.22
C VAL A 77 8.33 10.42 1.27
N SER A 78 7.10 9.93 1.35
CA SER A 78 5.89 10.76 1.48
C SER A 78 5.55 11.05 2.95
N VAL A 79 4.79 12.11 3.22
CA VAL A 79 4.31 12.46 4.58
C VAL A 79 2.80 12.66 4.55
N HIS A 80 2.08 11.98 5.46
CA HIS A 80 0.62 12.06 5.55
C HIS A 80 0.13 12.17 6.98
N ARG A 81 -0.79 13.11 7.25
CA ARG A 81 -1.56 13.12 8.50
C ARG A 81 -2.72 12.13 8.43
N THR A 82 -3.02 11.50 9.56
CA THR A 82 -4.03 10.45 9.69
C THR A 82 -4.73 10.52 11.05
N ASP A 83 -5.93 9.96 11.12
CA ASP A 83 -6.78 9.86 12.30
C ASP A 83 -6.43 8.68 13.24
N ARG A 84 -5.44 7.85 12.88
CA ARG A 84 -4.98 6.77 13.77
C ARG A 84 -4.48 7.32 15.11
N GLY A 85 -4.61 6.51 16.15
CA GLY A 85 -3.93 6.74 17.42
C GLY A 85 -2.40 6.72 17.27
N GLY A 86 -1.72 7.23 18.30
CA GLY A 86 -0.26 7.30 18.35
C GLY A 86 0.32 8.54 17.65
N GLU A 87 1.65 8.56 17.59
CA GLU A 87 2.44 9.69 17.08
C GLU A 87 2.94 9.40 15.66
N VAL A 88 4.12 9.89 15.27
CA VAL A 88 4.75 9.60 13.98
C VAL A 88 5.16 8.12 13.87
N THR A 89 5.07 7.54 12.69
CA THR A 89 5.69 6.24 12.36
C THR A 89 6.08 6.20 10.89
N TYR A 90 6.90 5.20 10.55
CA TYR A 90 7.30 4.87 9.19
C TYR A 90 6.63 3.58 8.70
N HIS A 91 6.28 3.58 7.40
CA HIS A 91 5.99 2.38 6.63
C HIS A 91 6.82 2.36 5.34
N GLY A 92 7.14 1.18 4.85
CA GLY A 92 7.82 1.01 3.57
C GLY A 92 8.02 -0.45 3.19
N PRO A 93 8.67 -0.69 2.03
CA PRO A 93 8.93 -2.03 1.51
C PRO A 93 9.57 -2.96 2.53
N GLY A 94 9.11 -4.21 2.62
CA GLY A 94 9.63 -5.17 3.59
C GLY A 94 9.01 -5.05 5.00
N GLN A 95 8.08 -4.13 5.23
CA GLN A 95 7.21 -4.11 6.41
C GLN A 95 5.87 -4.75 6.04
N ILE A 96 5.35 -5.65 6.87
CA ILE A 96 3.98 -6.13 6.72
C ILE A 96 3.05 -5.15 7.42
N VAL A 97 2.12 -4.55 6.67
CA VAL A 97 1.05 -3.74 7.25
C VAL A 97 -0.24 -4.55 7.19
N ALA A 98 -0.93 -4.67 8.32
CA ALA A 98 -2.21 -5.36 8.41
C ALA A 98 -3.30 -4.43 8.93
N TYR A 99 -4.41 -4.32 8.19
CA TYR A 99 -5.59 -3.55 8.54
C TYR A 99 -6.77 -4.49 8.87
N PRO A 100 -7.00 -4.82 10.15
CA PRO A 100 -8.23 -5.47 10.61
C PRO A 100 -9.35 -4.43 10.68
N ILE A 101 -10.21 -4.43 9.68
CA ILE A 101 -11.40 -3.57 9.58
C ILE A 101 -12.59 -4.39 10.07
N CYS A 102 -12.86 -4.30 11.37
CA CYS A 102 -13.81 -5.16 12.07
C CYS A 102 -14.96 -4.36 12.66
N ASN A 103 -16.17 -4.91 12.62
CA ASN A 103 -17.30 -4.42 13.39
C ASN A 103 -17.33 -5.09 14.77
N LEU A 104 -16.98 -4.34 15.80
CA LEU A 104 -16.88 -4.84 17.17
C LEU A 104 -18.23 -4.99 17.89
N ARG A 105 -19.35 -4.61 17.28
CA ARG A 105 -20.67 -4.78 17.90
C ARG A 105 -21.02 -6.25 18.07
N GLY A 106 -21.95 -6.55 18.97
CA GLY A 106 -22.53 -7.89 19.09
C GLY A 106 -21.59 -8.89 19.76
N GLY A 107 -20.99 -8.50 20.89
CA GLY A 107 -20.19 -9.39 21.73
C GLY A 107 -18.68 -9.26 21.54
N ARG A 108 -18.21 -8.21 20.86
CA ARG A 108 -16.79 -7.90 20.63
C ARG A 108 -16.41 -6.47 21.06
N GLU A 109 -17.26 -5.78 21.82
CA GLU A 109 -17.11 -4.37 22.23
C GLU A 109 -16.00 -4.16 23.28
N ASP A 110 -14.77 -4.56 22.95
CA ASP A 110 -13.58 -4.45 23.79
C ASP A 110 -12.36 -4.14 22.90
N VAL A 111 -12.07 -2.85 22.78
CA VAL A 111 -10.92 -2.34 22.01
C VAL A 111 -9.60 -2.84 22.61
N GLY A 112 -9.52 -2.96 23.94
CA GLY A 112 -8.32 -3.46 24.60
C GLY A 112 -8.04 -4.92 24.24
N ARG A 113 -9.08 -5.74 24.08
CA ARG A 113 -8.98 -7.12 23.62
C ARG A 113 -8.56 -7.22 22.15
N LEU A 114 -9.07 -6.34 21.28
CA LEU A 114 -8.57 -6.21 19.91
C LEU A 114 -7.06 -5.91 19.93
N VAL A 115 -6.63 -4.85 20.62
CA VAL A 115 -5.21 -4.46 20.74
C VAL A 115 -4.34 -5.60 21.25
N ARG A 116 -4.74 -6.26 22.35
CA ARG A 116 -4.00 -7.39 22.90
C ARG A 116 -3.92 -8.58 21.94
N GLY A 117 -4.98 -8.84 21.17
CA GLY A 117 -5.00 -9.88 20.13
C GLY A 117 -4.04 -9.56 18.97
N LEU A 118 -3.98 -8.30 18.53
CA LEU A 118 -3.05 -7.86 17.49
C LEU A 118 -1.58 -7.93 17.95
N GLU A 119 -1.29 -7.49 19.17
CA GLU A 119 0.04 -7.64 19.77
C GLU A 119 0.42 -9.12 19.91
N GLU A 120 -0.52 -9.95 20.37
CA GLU A 120 -0.29 -11.39 20.51
C GLU A 120 0.00 -12.05 19.16
N ALA A 121 -0.71 -11.65 18.09
CA ALA A 121 -0.46 -12.17 16.75
C ALA A 121 0.96 -11.87 16.28
N MET A 122 1.45 -10.65 16.52
CA MET A 122 2.84 -10.28 16.21
C MET A 122 3.85 -11.02 17.08
N ILE A 123 3.58 -11.20 18.39
CA ILE A 123 4.46 -11.96 19.30
C ILE A 123 4.59 -13.41 18.86
N ARG A 124 3.46 -14.07 18.54
CA ARG A 124 3.46 -15.46 18.06
C ARG A 124 4.18 -15.58 16.72
N THR A 125 3.98 -14.62 15.82
CA THR A 125 4.71 -14.55 14.55
C THR A 125 6.23 -14.46 14.78
N ALA A 126 6.68 -13.57 15.68
CA ALA A 126 8.11 -13.46 16.02
C ALA A 126 8.65 -14.77 16.60
N ARG A 127 7.88 -15.41 17.48
CA ARG A 127 8.23 -16.71 18.10
C ARG A 127 8.39 -17.83 17.08
N ASP A 128 7.56 -17.87 16.03
CA ASP A 128 7.67 -18.87 14.95
C ASP A 128 9.03 -18.81 14.23
N PHE A 129 9.71 -17.66 14.28
CA PHE A 129 11.06 -17.45 13.71
C PHE A 129 12.16 -17.43 14.79
N GLY A 130 11.86 -17.86 16.02
CA GLY A 130 12.82 -17.92 17.11
C GLY A 130 13.14 -16.57 17.79
N VAL A 131 12.36 -15.52 17.50
CA VAL A 131 12.53 -14.20 18.12
C VAL A 131 11.60 -14.08 19.33
N VAL A 132 12.20 -13.80 20.49
CA VAL A 132 11.45 -13.55 21.73
C VAL A 132 11.06 -12.07 21.78
N ALA A 133 9.78 -11.78 21.57
CA ALA A 133 9.21 -10.44 21.70
C ALA A 133 8.12 -10.43 22.78
N ASP A 134 7.92 -9.28 23.43
CA ASP A 134 6.84 -9.06 24.40
C ASP A 134 6.30 -7.63 24.32
N ARG A 135 5.27 -7.35 25.12
CA ARG A 135 4.71 -6.01 25.33
C ARG A 135 5.58 -5.23 26.29
N LEU A 136 5.69 -3.93 26.07
CA LEU A 136 6.37 -3.02 26.99
C LEU A 136 5.34 -2.11 27.65
N GLN A 137 5.30 -2.10 28.99
CA GLN A 137 4.35 -1.28 29.74
C GLN A 137 4.50 0.20 29.35
N GLY A 138 3.39 0.84 28.98
CA GLY A 138 3.37 2.24 28.57
C GLY A 138 3.84 2.51 27.14
N ALA A 139 4.22 1.48 26.38
CA ALA A 139 4.73 1.62 25.02
C ALA A 139 4.05 0.63 24.06
N PRO A 140 2.98 1.05 23.34
CA PRO A 140 2.20 0.16 22.48
C PRO A 140 3.02 -0.51 21.37
N GLY A 141 2.64 -1.75 21.05
CA GLY A 141 3.31 -2.60 20.07
C GLY A 141 4.13 -3.70 20.75
N ILE A 142 5.01 -4.32 19.97
CA ILE A 142 5.83 -5.43 20.45
C ILE A 142 7.32 -5.08 20.37
N TRP A 143 8.06 -5.58 21.34
CA TRP A 143 9.42 -5.16 21.64
C TRP A 143 10.30 -6.38 21.87
N VAL A 144 11.55 -6.27 21.46
CA VAL A 144 12.60 -7.26 21.68
C VAL A 144 13.63 -6.63 22.62
N ASP A 145 14.01 -7.35 23.67
CA ASP A 145 15.10 -6.92 24.52
C ASP A 145 16.45 -7.25 23.85
N THR A 146 17.29 -6.23 23.68
CA THR A 146 18.59 -6.36 23.01
C THR A 146 19.70 -5.82 23.91
N PRO A 147 20.98 -6.09 23.62
CA PRO A 147 22.08 -5.46 24.36
C PRO A 147 22.09 -3.92 24.34
N ARG A 148 21.34 -3.29 23.41
CA ARG A 148 21.17 -1.84 23.31
C ARG A 148 19.97 -1.31 24.10
N GLY A 149 19.19 -2.20 24.71
CA GLY A 149 17.89 -1.91 25.32
C GLY A 149 16.72 -2.40 24.47
N PRO A 150 15.48 -2.03 24.82
CA PRO A 150 14.28 -2.47 24.13
C PRO A 150 14.16 -1.85 22.73
N GLU A 151 13.96 -2.70 21.72
CA GLU A 151 13.79 -2.30 20.32
C GLU A 151 12.43 -2.75 19.79
N LYS A 152 11.69 -1.84 19.16
CA LYS A 152 10.35 -2.12 18.62
C LYS A 152 10.44 -2.98 17.36
N LEU A 153 9.79 -4.15 17.38
CA LEU A 153 9.66 -5.05 16.23
C LEU A 153 8.35 -4.81 15.46
N GLY A 154 7.30 -4.37 16.17
CA GLY A 154 5.98 -4.15 15.58
C GLY A 154 5.25 -2.99 16.22
N ALA A 155 4.65 -2.13 15.40
CA ALA A 155 3.85 -1.00 15.84
C ALA A 155 2.35 -1.32 15.75
N ILE A 156 1.57 -0.64 16.59
CA ILE A 156 0.10 -0.66 16.56
C ILE A 156 -0.42 0.76 16.60
N GLY A 157 -1.39 1.06 15.73
CA GLY A 157 -2.08 2.33 15.67
C GLY A 157 -3.44 2.13 15.04
N LEU A 158 -4.49 2.13 15.86
CA LEU A 158 -5.88 1.94 15.43
C LEU A 158 -6.65 3.25 15.49
N HIS A 159 -7.72 3.32 14.71
CA HIS A 159 -8.83 4.25 14.90
C HIS A 159 -10.13 3.45 15.02
N LEU A 160 -11.05 3.92 15.88
CA LEU A 160 -12.39 3.36 15.99
C LEU A 160 -13.43 4.46 15.82
N SER A 161 -14.39 4.20 14.94
CA SER A 161 -15.58 5.02 14.79
C SER A 161 -16.81 4.11 14.77
N ARG A 162 -17.81 4.40 15.62
CA ARG A 162 -19.06 3.63 15.72
C ARG A 162 -18.86 2.11 15.92
N TRP A 163 -17.77 1.71 16.58
CA TRP A 163 -17.32 0.32 16.79
C TRP A 163 -16.71 -0.37 15.57
N ILE A 164 -16.38 0.37 14.52
CA ILE A 164 -15.66 -0.13 13.35
C ILE A 164 -14.19 0.27 13.45
N SER A 165 -13.29 -0.69 13.39
CA SER A 165 -11.84 -0.43 13.39
C SER A 165 -11.32 -0.06 12.01
N THR A 166 -10.33 0.83 11.98
CA THR A 166 -9.48 1.13 10.81
C THR A 166 -8.04 1.29 11.31
N HIS A 167 -7.10 1.32 10.37
CA HIS A 167 -5.67 1.14 10.57
C HIS A 167 -5.38 -0.23 11.17
N GLY A 168 -4.30 -0.38 11.94
CA GLY A 168 -3.91 -1.69 12.42
C GLY A 168 -2.50 -1.76 12.93
N ILE A 169 -1.75 -2.72 12.40
CA ILE A 169 -0.39 -3.04 12.83
C ILE A 169 0.60 -2.95 11.67
N ALA A 170 1.85 -2.72 12.04
CA ALA A 170 2.99 -2.72 11.13
C ALA A 170 4.10 -3.57 11.74
N PHE A 171 4.42 -4.69 11.10
CA PHE A 171 5.39 -5.68 11.59
C PHE A 171 6.66 -5.66 10.72
N ASN A 172 7.81 -5.44 11.35
CA ASN A 172 9.07 -5.21 10.65
C ASN A 172 9.73 -6.54 10.27
N VAL A 173 9.59 -6.96 9.01
CA VAL A 173 10.36 -8.10 8.47
C VAL A 173 11.74 -7.63 8.04
N ARG A 174 11.79 -6.74 7.03
CA ARG A 174 13.02 -6.17 6.49
C ARG A 174 12.90 -4.74 5.94
N PRO A 175 12.19 -3.81 6.63
CA PRO A 175 12.15 -2.42 6.19
C PRO A 175 13.52 -1.75 6.24
N ASN A 176 13.67 -0.65 5.50
CA ASN A 176 14.81 0.26 5.71
C ASN A 176 14.72 0.90 7.10
N LEU A 177 15.53 0.40 8.04
CA LEU A 177 15.54 0.91 9.42
C LEU A 177 16.14 2.31 9.54
N ASP A 178 16.93 2.79 8.57
CA ASP A 178 17.49 4.14 8.61
C ASP A 178 16.41 5.22 8.53
N HIS A 179 15.27 4.95 7.88
CA HIS A 179 14.17 5.91 7.83
C HIS A 179 13.56 6.18 9.21
N PHE A 180 13.64 5.24 10.16
CA PHE A 180 13.20 5.50 11.54
C PHE A 180 14.10 6.51 12.26
N ARG A 181 15.33 6.73 11.79
CA ARG A 181 16.26 7.72 12.36
C ARG A 181 15.91 9.15 11.98
N TRP A 182 15.03 9.33 10.99
CA TRP A 182 14.55 10.64 10.55
C TRP A 182 13.30 11.09 11.31
N ILE A 183 12.83 10.30 12.27
CA ILE A 183 11.65 10.59 13.09
C ILE A 183 11.92 10.34 14.57
N THR A 184 11.17 11.01 15.46
CA THR A 184 11.13 10.68 16.89
C THR A 184 9.74 10.18 17.28
N PRO A 185 9.53 8.86 17.40
CA PRO A 185 8.26 8.32 17.87
C PRO A 185 8.19 8.31 19.41
N CYS A 186 7.09 8.83 19.96
CA CYS A 186 6.70 8.71 21.37
C CYS A 186 7.64 9.37 22.39
N GLY A 187 8.38 10.41 22.00
CA GLY A 187 9.31 11.13 22.90
C GLY A 187 10.40 10.26 23.53
N PHE A 188 10.55 9.00 23.09
CA PHE A 188 11.51 8.06 23.62
C PHE A 188 12.84 8.23 22.89
N THR A 189 13.85 8.72 23.61
CA THR A 189 15.24 8.76 23.12
C THR A 189 16.02 7.50 23.51
N ASP A 190 15.45 6.67 24.39
CA ASP A 190 16.08 5.49 25.00
C ASP A 190 15.66 4.16 24.37
N LYS A 191 14.85 4.17 23.30
CA LYS A 191 14.32 2.95 22.67
C LYS A 191 14.64 2.90 21.18
N GLY A 192 14.99 1.71 20.70
CA GLY A 192 15.32 1.46 19.30
C GLY A 192 14.16 0.91 18.47
N VAL A 193 14.45 0.61 17.21
CA VAL A 193 13.57 -0.12 16.29
C VAL A 193 14.38 -1.25 15.67
N CYS A 194 13.81 -2.44 15.59
CA CYS A 194 14.42 -3.61 14.98
C CYS A 194 13.50 -4.24 13.92
N SER A 195 14.01 -5.24 13.22
CA SER A 195 13.29 -6.06 12.27
C SER A 195 13.73 -7.53 12.38
N LEU A 196 12.95 -8.46 11.82
CA LEU A 196 13.41 -9.86 11.71
C LEU A 196 14.76 -9.94 11.01
N ALA A 197 14.98 -9.13 9.96
CA ALA A 197 16.25 -9.08 9.24
C ALA A 197 17.41 -8.59 10.11
N SER A 198 17.23 -7.55 10.92
CA SER A 198 18.29 -7.07 11.80
C SER A 198 18.63 -8.06 12.93
N LEU A 199 17.68 -8.89 13.34
CA LEU A 199 17.83 -9.86 14.42
C LEU A 199 18.36 -11.21 13.94
N LEU A 200 17.99 -11.65 12.74
CA LEU A 200 18.24 -13.01 12.23
C LEU A 200 19.28 -13.05 11.10
N GLY A 201 19.64 -11.92 10.50
CA GLY A 201 20.55 -11.87 9.36
C GLY A 201 20.05 -12.71 8.18
N GLU A 202 20.90 -13.60 7.66
CA GLU A 202 20.58 -14.50 6.54
C GLU A 202 19.45 -15.49 6.84
N ALA A 203 19.14 -15.74 8.13
CA ALA A 203 18.03 -16.59 8.52
C ALA A 203 16.66 -15.86 8.50
N CYS A 204 16.63 -14.59 8.11
CA CYS A 204 15.39 -13.83 8.00
C CYS A 204 14.44 -14.49 6.98
N PRO A 205 13.15 -14.70 7.33
CA PRO A 205 12.17 -15.21 6.38
C PRO A 205 11.90 -14.20 5.26
N THR A 206 11.33 -14.67 4.15
CA THR A 206 10.75 -13.79 3.14
C THR A 206 9.54 -13.03 3.71
N TRP A 207 9.16 -11.94 3.05
CA TRP A 207 7.96 -11.19 3.43
C TRP A 207 6.72 -12.09 3.40
N GLU A 208 6.58 -12.93 2.36
CA GLU A 208 5.45 -13.84 2.17
C GLU A 208 5.36 -14.85 3.30
N THR A 209 6.49 -15.46 3.68
CA THR A 209 6.54 -16.45 4.75
C THR A 209 6.16 -15.83 6.10
N ALA A 210 6.64 -14.63 6.39
CA ALA A 210 6.26 -13.90 7.61
C ALA A 210 4.78 -13.45 7.58
N ALA A 211 4.28 -13.02 6.41
CA ALA A 211 2.89 -12.62 6.22
C ALA A 211 1.93 -13.80 6.39
N ASP A 212 2.29 -15.00 5.93
CA ASP A 212 1.49 -16.22 6.11
C ASP A 212 1.33 -16.56 7.59
N ARG A 213 2.42 -16.46 8.38
CA ARG A 213 2.37 -16.68 9.84
C ARG A 213 1.53 -15.62 10.53
N LEU A 214 1.77 -14.34 10.24
CA LEU A 214 1.03 -13.23 10.84
C LEU A 214 -0.46 -13.33 10.53
N GLN A 215 -0.81 -13.62 9.28
CA GLN A 215 -2.19 -13.85 8.85
C GLN A 215 -2.85 -14.96 9.64
N ALA A 216 -2.20 -16.13 9.76
CA ALA A 216 -2.77 -17.26 10.49
C ALA A 216 -3.07 -16.90 11.95
N HIS A 217 -2.12 -16.23 12.63
CA HIS A 217 -2.32 -15.78 14.02
C HIS A 217 -3.41 -14.72 14.13
N LEU A 218 -3.51 -13.77 13.19
CA LEU A 218 -4.58 -12.77 13.17
C LEU A 218 -5.95 -13.41 12.98
N VAL A 219 -6.07 -14.37 12.08
CA VAL A 219 -7.31 -15.10 11.81
C VAL A 219 -7.78 -15.84 13.07
N GLU A 220 -6.88 -16.56 13.74
CA GLU A 220 -7.17 -17.26 14.99
C GLU A 220 -7.58 -16.27 16.11
N LEU A 221 -6.72 -15.29 16.42
CA LEU A 221 -6.88 -14.41 17.58
C LEU A 221 -8.03 -13.42 17.43
N LEU A 222 -8.37 -13.03 16.21
CA LEU A 222 -9.54 -12.18 15.95
C LEU A 222 -10.82 -13.00 15.68
N ALA A 223 -10.74 -14.34 15.78
CA ALA A 223 -11.83 -15.28 15.51
C ALA A 223 -12.52 -15.00 14.16
N LEU A 224 -11.72 -14.87 13.10
CA LEU A 224 -12.20 -14.58 11.75
C LEU A 224 -12.63 -15.88 11.06
N ASP A 225 -13.92 -15.99 10.76
CA ASP A 225 -14.47 -17.07 9.94
C ASP A 225 -14.35 -16.66 8.47
N LEU A 226 -13.26 -17.12 7.83
CA LEU A 226 -12.91 -16.66 6.48
C LEU A 226 -13.90 -17.16 5.43
N GLN A 227 -14.47 -16.21 4.71
CA GLN A 227 -15.34 -16.39 3.56
C GLN A 227 -14.58 -16.03 2.28
N PRO A 228 -15.01 -16.55 1.10
CA PRO A 228 -14.44 -16.15 -0.17
C PRO A 228 -14.49 -14.63 -0.37
N ALA A 229 -13.38 -14.08 -0.83
CA ALA A 229 -13.28 -12.68 -1.24
C ALA A 229 -13.18 -12.62 -2.77
N ARG A 230 -13.75 -11.57 -3.36
CA ARG A 230 -13.53 -11.30 -4.78
C ARG A 230 -12.09 -10.88 -5.03
N GLU A 231 -11.44 -11.55 -5.98
CA GLU A 231 -10.10 -11.20 -6.44
C GLU A 231 -10.08 -9.81 -7.09
N PRO A 232 -8.98 -9.05 -6.94
CA PRO A 232 -8.82 -7.80 -7.65
C PRO A 232 -8.86 -8.02 -9.17
N SER A 233 -9.44 -7.06 -9.89
CA SER A 233 -9.18 -6.98 -11.33
C SER A 233 -7.70 -6.70 -11.57
N ARG A 234 -7.25 -6.93 -12.80
CA ARG A 234 -5.87 -6.64 -13.19
C ARG A 234 -5.85 -5.69 -14.38
N SER A 235 -4.91 -4.76 -14.34
CA SER A 235 -4.69 -3.80 -15.42
C SER A 235 -3.19 -3.60 -15.65
N VAL A 236 -2.88 -2.85 -16.70
CA VAL A 236 -1.54 -2.40 -17.00
C VAL A 236 -1.52 -0.89 -17.21
N SER A 237 -0.36 -0.30 -16.99
CA SER A 237 -0.05 1.06 -17.42
C SER A 237 1.25 1.02 -18.22
N ALA A 238 1.27 1.61 -19.41
CA ALA A 238 2.43 1.68 -20.27
C ALA A 238 2.85 3.14 -20.48
N LEU A 239 4.00 3.52 -19.91
CA LEU A 239 4.63 4.81 -20.15
C LEU A 239 5.36 4.80 -21.49
N THR A 240 4.71 5.35 -22.51
CA THR A 240 5.35 5.59 -23.80
C THR A 240 6.18 6.86 -23.73
N TRP A 241 7.45 6.77 -24.10
CA TRP A 241 8.38 7.90 -24.06
C TRP A 241 9.29 7.92 -25.29
N ARG A 242 9.86 9.07 -25.61
CA ARG A 242 10.80 9.27 -26.71
C ARG A 242 11.99 10.10 -26.27
N ARG A 243 13.09 9.99 -27.00
CA ARG A 243 14.29 10.81 -26.80
C ARG A 243 14.30 11.98 -27.78
N THR A 244 14.39 13.20 -27.28
CA THR A 244 14.59 14.39 -28.11
C THR A 244 15.91 15.07 -27.80
N ALA A 245 16.28 16.09 -28.59
CA ALA A 245 17.45 16.91 -28.30
C ALA A 245 17.34 17.68 -26.97
N ALA A 246 16.11 17.96 -26.51
CA ALA A 246 15.85 18.66 -25.25
C ALA A 246 15.80 17.71 -24.04
N GLY A 247 15.69 16.40 -24.26
CA GLY A 247 15.61 15.39 -23.21
C GLY A 247 14.54 14.32 -23.48
N PRO A 248 14.28 13.43 -22.51
CA PRO A 248 13.20 12.47 -22.61
C PRO A 248 11.83 13.15 -22.47
N GLU A 249 10.89 12.77 -23.33
CA GLU A 249 9.49 13.21 -23.28
C GLU A 249 8.58 12.00 -23.13
N VAL A 250 7.50 12.14 -22.36
CA VAL A 250 6.45 11.14 -22.15
C VAL A 250 5.21 11.53 -22.94
N LEU A 251 4.59 10.55 -23.58
CA LEU A 251 3.28 10.70 -24.22
C LEU A 251 2.20 10.77 -23.13
N MET A 252 1.48 11.87 -23.12
CA MET A 252 0.31 12.07 -22.27
C MET A 252 -0.94 12.16 -23.14
N MET A 253 -2.02 11.51 -22.71
CA MET A 253 -3.30 11.49 -23.41
C MET A 253 -4.42 12.00 -22.50
N LEU A 254 -5.27 12.86 -23.05
CA LEU A 254 -6.43 13.41 -22.36
C LEU A 254 -7.65 12.55 -22.67
N ARG A 255 -8.16 11.89 -21.65
CA ARG A 255 -9.42 11.11 -21.75
C ARG A 255 -10.58 11.99 -22.19
N VAL A 256 -11.53 11.40 -22.91
CA VAL A 256 -12.80 12.07 -23.28
C VAL A 256 -13.67 12.37 -22.04
N PRO A 257 -14.58 13.35 -22.09
CA PRO A 257 -15.43 13.73 -20.95
C PRO A 257 -16.19 12.57 -20.31
N GLU A 258 -16.69 11.62 -21.11
CA GLU A 258 -17.45 10.45 -20.68
C GLU A 258 -16.62 9.51 -19.79
N HIS A 259 -15.30 9.57 -19.97
CA HIS A 259 -14.30 8.80 -19.25
C HIS A 259 -13.54 9.65 -18.22
N GLY A 260 -13.96 10.90 -18.03
CA GLY A 260 -13.40 11.86 -17.09
C GLY A 260 -12.19 12.62 -17.65
N LEU A 261 -12.17 13.94 -17.45
CA LEU A 261 -11.20 14.85 -18.08
C LEU A 261 -9.88 14.93 -17.31
N TRP A 262 -9.07 13.87 -17.38
CA TRP A 262 -7.70 13.89 -16.83
C TRP A 262 -6.67 13.29 -17.79
N TRP A 263 -5.42 13.69 -17.58
CA TRP A 263 -4.27 13.19 -18.34
C TRP A 263 -3.76 11.87 -17.78
N GLN A 264 -3.44 10.94 -18.68
CA GLN A 264 -2.88 9.63 -18.33
C GLN A 264 -1.91 9.12 -19.39
N SER A 265 -1.22 8.03 -19.04
CA SER A 265 -0.54 7.16 -20.00
C SER A 265 -1.54 6.19 -20.66
N VAL A 266 -1.04 5.30 -21.51
CA VAL A 266 -1.81 4.12 -21.97
C VAL A 266 -2.11 3.25 -20.76
N THR A 267 -3.36 2.82 -20.62
CA THR A 267 -3.82 2.00 -19.49
C THR A 267 -4.95 1.10 -19.93
N GLY A 268 -4.91 -0.17 -19.54
CA GLY A 268 -6.04 -1.02 -19.86
C GLY A 268 -6.16 -2.29 -19.05
N MET A 269 -7.34 -2.87 -19.14
CA MET A 269 -7.75 -4.01 -18.32
C MET A 269 -7.24 -5.31 -18.97
N MET A 270 -6.78 -6.23 -18.14
CA MET A 270 -6.36 -7.54 -18.63
C MET A 270 -7.58 -8.38 -19.02
N GLU A 271 -7.57 -8.93 -20.22
CA GLU A 271 -8.58 -9.88 -20.67
C GLU A 271 -8.27 -11.32 -20.18
N PRO A 272 -9.28 -12.22 -20.12
CA PRO A 272 -9.07 -13.60 -19.73
C PRO A 272 -8.00 -14.30 -20.58
N GLY A 273 -6.93 -14.77 -19.94
CA GLY A 273 -5.84 -15.50 -20.58
C GLY A 273 -4.66 -14.63 -21.03
N GLU A 274 -4.75 -13.31 -20.94
CA GLU A 274 -3.63 -12.43 -21.25
C GLU A 274 -2.56 -12.42 -20.15
N THR A 275 -1.30 -12.34 -20.57
CA THR A 275 -0.21 -11.87 -19.71
C THR A 275 -0.20 -10.34 -19.64
N PRO A 276 0.36 -9.73 -18.58
CA PRO A 276 0.47 -8.27 -18.49
C PRO A 276 1.19 -7.64 -19.70
N GLU A 277 2.20 -8.31 -20.24
CA GLU A 277 2.92 -7.80 -21.42
C GLU A 277 2.06 -7.83 -22.69
N GLN A 278 1.28 -8.90 -22.89
CA GLN A 278 0.32 -8.98 -24.02
C GLN A 278 -0.75 -7.90 -23.91
N THR A 279 -1.35 -7.71 -22.73
CA THR A 279 -2.30 -6.62 -22.47
C THR A 279 -1.66 -5.27 -22.80
N ALA A 280 -0.45 -4.98 -22.31
CA ALA A 280 0.21 -3.71 -22.57
C ALA A 280 0.47 -3.47 -24.06
N HIS A 281 0.89 -4.49 -24.81
CA HIS A 281 1.04 -4.39 -26.26
C HIS A 281 -0.28 -4.11 -26.99
N ARG A 282 -1.38 -4.79 -26.57
CA ARG A 282 -2.70 -4.58 -27.15
C ARG A 282 -3.18 -3.16 -26.92
N GLU A 283 -3.17 -2.68 -25.67
CA GLU A 283 -3.61 -1.33 -25.30
C GLU A 283 -2.77 -0.25 -25.99
N LEU A 284 -1.44 -0.44 -26.11
CA LEU A 284 -0.58 0.48 -26.87
C LEU A 284 -1.00 0.58 -28.35
N LEU A 285 -1.29 -0.56 -28.97
CA LEU A 285 -1.71 -0.61 -30.37
C LEU A 285 -3.11 -0.01 -30.57
N GLU A 286 -4.05 -0.32 -29.68
CA GLU A 286 -5.44 0.14 -29.74
C GLU A 286 -5.54 1.64 -29.44
N GLU A 287 -4.99 2.10 -28.32
CA GLU A 287 -5.12 3.49 -27.87
C GLU A 287 -4.25 4.48 -28.66
N THR A 288 -3.11 4.03 -29.22
CA THR A 288 -2.12 4.95 -29.82
C THR A 288 -1.61 4.57 -31.20
N GLY A 289 -1.85 3.33 -31.64
CA GLY A 289 -1.24 2.78 -32.86
C GLY A 289 0.26 2.49 -32.75
N LEU A 290 0.87 2.64 -31.56
CA LEU A 290 2.30 2.47 -31.35
C LEU A 290 2.66 1.04 -30.95
N THR A 291 3.86 0.62 -31.36
CA THR A 291 4.45 -0.65 -30.94
C THR A 291 5.94 -0.45 -30.65
N GLY A 292 6.53 -1.33 -29.87
CA GLY A 292 7.92 -1.19 -29.43
C GLY A 292 8.27 -2.20 -28.35
N MET A 293 9.52 -2.19 -27.90
CA MET A 293 9.97 -3.10 -26.84
C MET A 293 9.49 -2.59 -25.48
N LEU A 294 8.66 -3.39 -24.80
CA LEU A 294 8.24 -3.11 -23.43
C LEU A 294 9.37 -3.42 -22.44
N ARG A 295 9.53 -2.54 -21.45
CA ARG A 295 10.44 -2.73 -20.31
C ARG A 295 9.63 -2.66 -19.02
N PRO A 296 9.59 -3.72 -18.20
CA PRO A 296 8.95 -3.67 -16.89
C PRO A 296 9.59 -2.59 -16.01
N LEU A 297 8.78 -1.75 -15.36
CA LEU A 297 9.28 -0.74 -14.42
C LEU A 297 9.55 -1.31 -13.02
N GLY A 298 9.22 -2.58 -12.78
CA GLY A 298 9.30 -3.20 -11.45
C GLY A 298 8.27 -2.64 -10.47
N LEU A 299 7.22 -1.99 -10.97
CA LEU A 299 6.10 -1.48 -10.18
C LEU A 299 4.85 -2.30 -10.47
N SER A 300 4.31 -2.92 -9.41
CA SER A 300 2.96 -3.43 -9.38
C SER A 300 2.29 -2.97 -8.09
N HIS A 301 1.11 -2.36 -8.22
CA HIS A 301 0.43 -1.74 -7.09
C HIS A 301 -1.08 -2.01 -7.14
N SER A 302 -1.70 -2.07 -5.96
CA SER A 302 -3.14 -2.27 -5.83
C SER A 302 -3.84 -1.03 -5.27
N PHE A 303 -5.07 -0.81 -5.70
CA PHE A 303 -5.90 0.30 -5.23
C PHE A 303 -7.39 -0.05 -5.25
N TRP A 304 -8.17 0.68 -4.47
CA TRP A 304 -9.63 0.62 -4.51
C TRP A 304 -10.16 1.37 -5.74
N VAL A 305 -11.12 0.75 -6.44
CA VAL A 305 -11.77 1.33 -7.61
C VAL A 305 -12.95 2.18 -7.15
N ASP A 306 -12.88 3.49 -7.41
CA ASP A 306 -13.91 4.44 -7.01
C ASP A 306 -15.22 4.22 -7.82
N PRO A 307 -16.36 3.94 -7.17
CA PRO A 307 -17.63 3.72 -7.84
C PRO A 307 -18.18 4.96 -8.55
N ALA A 308 -17.66 6.16 -8.26
CA ALA A 308 -17.96 7.37 -9.02
C ALA A 308 -17.33 7.34 -10.43
N ILE A 309 -16.27 6.55 -10.62
CA ILE A 309 -15.59 6.37 -11.91
C ILE A 309 -16.14 5.14 -12.64
N VAL A 310 -16.24 4.01 -11.94
CA VAL A 310 -16.74 2.75 -12.51
C VAL A 310 -17.92 2.25 -11.70
N ARG A 311 -19.12 2.24 -12.29
CA ARG A 311 -20.33 1.77 -11.60
C ARG A 311 -20.38 0.24 -11.55
N PHE A 312 -20.62 -0.29 -10.36
CA PHE A 312 -20.84 -1.71 -10.11
C PHE A 312 -22.30 -1.98 -9.75
N PRO A 313 -22.84 -3.18 -10.07
CA PRO A 313 -24.23 -3.53 -9.77
C PRO A 313 -24.50 -3.76 -8.27
N ASP A 314 -23.45 -3.96 -7.47
CA ASP A 314 -23.53 -4.19 -6.03
C ASP A 314 -22.64 -3.21 -5.25
N ALA A 315 -22.82 -3.17 -3.93
CA ALA A 315 -22.11 -2.30 -3.01
C ALA A 315 -20.84 -2.93 -2.41
N GLU A 316 -20.34 -4.04 -2.95
CA GLU A 316 -19.09 -4.64 -2.50
C GLU A 316 -17.89 -3.86 -3.09
N PRO A 317 -16.94 -3.37 -2.27
CA PRO A 317 -15.77 -2.67 -2.77
C PRO A 317 -14.97 -3.49 -3.79
N ARG A 318 -14.56 -2.83 -4.88
CA ARG A 318 -13.72 -3.43 -5.93
C ARG A 318 -12.30 -2.92 -5.85
N PHE A 319 -11.36 -3.76 -6.25
CA PHE A 319 -9.94 -3.48 -6.21
C PHE A 319 -9.33 -3.84 -7.56
N ASN A 320 -8.26 -3.12 -7.91
CA ASN A 320 -7.48 -3.39 -9.10
C ASN A 320 -6.00 -3.49 -8.74
N THR A 321 -5.28 -4.40 -9.38
CA THR A 321 -3.82 -4.49 -9.33
C THR A 321 -3.25 -4.16 -10.70
N GLU A 322 -2.48 -3.09 -10.77
CA GLU A 322 -1.88 -2.59 -12.00
C GLU A 322 -0.40 -2.98 -12.08
N VAL A 323 0.06 -3.33 -13.29
CA VAL A 323 1.48 -3.59 -13.59
C VAL A 323 2.00 -2.52 -14.55
N CYS A 324 3.10 -1.87 -14.22
CA CYS A 324 3.61 -0.75 -14.99
C CYS A 324 4.79 -1.14 -15.89
N PHE A 325 4.73 -0.69 -17.14
CA PHE A 325 5.75 -0.84 -18.16
C PHE A 325 6.19 0.54 -18.67
N SER A 326 7.33 0.56 -19.36
CA SER A 326 7.74 1.68 -20.20
C SER A 326 8.07 1.18 -21.61
N MET A 327 7.91 2.05 -22.59
CA MET A 327 8.23 1.79 -23.99
C MET A 327 8.89 3.00 -24.61
N GLU A 328 10.11 2.83 -25.13
CA GLU A 328 10.78 3.86 -25.92
C GLU A 328 10.29 3.77 -27.37
N VAL A 329 9.95 4.92 -27.96
CA VAL A 329 9.60 5.05 -29.38
C VAL A 329 10.51 6.03 -30.09
N ALA A 330 10.51 5.96 -31.42
CA ALA A 330 11.25 6.90 -32.26
C ALA A 330 10.79 8.36 -32.03
N PRO A 331 11.67 9.36 -32.18
CA PRO A 331 11.31 10.76 -31.94
C PRO A 331 10.17 11.27 -32.83
N ASP A 332 10.04 10.71 -34.04
CA ASP A 332 9.04 11.03 -35.06
C ASP A 332 7.84 10.08 -35.08
N ALA A 333 7.71 9.23 -34.05
CA ALA A 333 6.59 8.31 -33.90
C ALA A 333 5.23 9.02 -34.00
N GLN A 334 4.37 8.53 -34.87
CA GLN A 334 3.04 9.09 -35.11
C GLN A 334 2.03 8.46 -34.16
N VAL A 335 1.41 9.29 -33.33
CA VAL A 335 0.35 8.86 -32.40
C VAL A 335 -1.00 8.95 -33.09
N ARG A 336 -1.74 7.85 -33.11
CA ARG A 336 -3.14 7.79 -33.56
C ARG A 336 -4.01 7.38 -32.38
N LEU A 337 -4.71 8.34 -31.79
CA LEU A 337 -5.59 8.09 -30.66
C LEU A 337 -6.83 7.28 -31.04
N GLU A 338 -7.27 6.41 -30.15
CA GLU A 338 -8.63 5.85 -30.15
C GLU A 338 -9.63 6.95 -29.74
N PRO A 339 -10.43 7.50 -30.67
CA PRO A 339 -11.28 8.67 -30.42
C PRO A 339 -12.42 8.42 -29.41
N LEU A 340 -12.77 7.16 -29.14
CA LEU A 340 -13.75 6.83 -28.11
C LEU A 340 -13.18 6.95 -26.70
N GLU A 341 -11.85 6.90 -26.54
CA GLU A 341 -11.19 6.95 -25.23
C GLU A 341 -10.48 8.28 -24.97
N HIS A 342 -9.82 8.84 -26.01
CA HIS A 342 -8.97 10.01 -25.86
C HIS A 342 -9.29 11.10 -26.89
N SER A 343 -9.24 12.34 -26.42
CA SER A 343 -9.56 13.52 -27.23
C SER A 343 -8.32 14.25 -27.75
N GLN A 344 -7.21 14.21 -27.01
CA GLN A 344 -5.99 14.96 -27.29
C GLN A 344 -4.78 14.20 -26.75
N TYR A 345 -3.61 14.43 -27.35
CA TYR A 345 -2.34 13.99 -26.79
C TYR A 345 -1.32 15.12 -26.83
N LEU A 346 -0.30 15.00 -25.99
CA LEU A 346 0.90 15.83 -26.06
C LEU A 346 2.12 15.02 -25.64
N TRP A 347 3.28 15.50 -26.04
CA TRP A 347 4.56 15.09 -25.49
C TRP A 347 5.03 16.15 -24.51
N CYS A 348 5.42 15.75 -23.30
CA CYS A 348 6.00 16.66 -22.33
C CYS A 348 7.17 16.03 -21.59
N ASP A 349 8.02 16.84 -20.98
CA ASP A 349 9.10 16.35 -20.14
C ASP A 349 8.59 15.54 -18.93
N LEU A 350 9.50 14.83 -18.27
CA LEU A 350 9.20 13.95 -17.15
C LEU A 350 8.62 14.68 -15.93
N GLU A 351 8.94 15.96 -15.72
CA GLU A 351 8.43 16.73 -14.58
C GLU A 351 6.97 17.14 -14.83
N ALA A 352 6.71 17.76 -15.98
CA ALA A 352 5.38 18.13 -16.43
C ALA A 352 4.45 16.91 -16.55
N ALA A 353 4.96 15.76 -17.01
CA ALA A 353 4.18 14.52 -17.05
C ALA A 353 3.73 14.08 -15.66
N GLN A 354 4.65 14.09 -14.69
CA GLN A 354 4.38 13.69 -13.31
C GLN A 354 3.38 14.64 -12.62
N GLU A 355 3.46 15.95 -12.88
CA GLU A 355 2.51 16.93 -12.33
C GLU A 355 1.09 16.77 -12.90
N ARG A 356 0.98 16.37 -14.18
CA ARG A 356 -0.30 16.19 -14.89
C ARG A 356 -1.03 14.91 -14.52
N MET A 357 -0.30 13.87 -14.11
CA MET A 357 -0.90 12.58 -13.78
C MET A 357 -1.83 12.69 -12.57
N HIS A 358 -2.96 12.00 -12.64
CA HIS A 358 -3.94 12.02 -11.58
C HIS A 358 -3.57 11.09 -10.41
N TRP A 359 -3.16 9.86 -10.73
CA TRP A 359 -2.99 8.78 -9.75
C TRP A 359 -1.56 8.61 -9.25
N GLU A 360 -1.42 8.14 -8.01
CA GLU A 360 -0.14 7.91 -7.35
C GLU A 360 0.74 6.90 -8.12
N GLY A 361 0.15 5.84 -8.65
CA GLY A 361 0.85 4.81 -9.43
C GLY A 361 1.48 5.35 -10.71
N SER A 362 0.74 6.14 -11.48
CA SER A 362 1.26 6.75 -12.71
C SER A 362 2.42 7.71 -12.40
N LYS A 363 2.29 8.53 -11.35
CA LYS A 363 3.39 9.41 -10.89
C LYS A 363 4.64 8.63 -10.50
N ALA A 364 4.46 7.53 -9.77
CA ALA A 364 5.56 6.65 -9.38
C ALA A 364 6.23 6.00 -10.60
N ALA A 365 5.45 5.58 -11.59
CA ALA A 365 5.98 5.03 -12.83
C ALA A 365 6.90 6.04 -13.56
N VAL A 366 6.53 7.33 -13.61
CA VAL A 366 7.37 8.38 -14.21
C VAL A 366 8.65 8.60 -13.40
N ALA A 367 8.57 8.59 -12.07
CA ALA A 367 9.74 8.70 -11.21
C ALA A 367 10.72 7.52 -11.39
N LEU A 368 10.20 6.30 -11.56
CA LEU A 368 11.00 5.12 -11.86
C LEU A 368 11.66 5.20 -13.24
N LEU A 369 10.93 5.66 -14.26
CA LEU A 369 11.49 5.92 -15.58
C LEU A 369 12.62 6.95 -15.50
N ARG A 370 12.42 8.08 -14.80
CA ARG A 370 13.46 9.10 -14.60
C ARG A 370 14.73 8.51 -13.99
N LYS A 371 14.60 7.65 -12.97
CA LYS A 371 15.72 6.97 -12.34
C LYS A 371 16.43 6.02 -13.31
N ALA A 372 15.68 5.24 -14.08
CA ALA A 372 16.22 4.29 -15.06
C ALA A 372 16.96 4.98 -16.22
N LEU A 373 16.60 6.22 -16.55
CA LEU A 373 17.28 7.01 -17.58
C LEU A 373 18.53 7.74 -17.07
N ALA A 374 18.69 7.87 -15.75
CA ALA A 374 19.85 8.50 -15.12
C ALA A 374 20.97 7.51 -14.76
N SER A 375 20.65 6.20 -14.71
CA SER A 375 21.60 5.09 -14.57
C SER A 375 22.14 4.64 -15.93
#